data_AF-A0A932KT86-F1
#
_entry.id   AF-A0A932KT86-F1
#
_cell.length_a   1.000
_cell.length_b   1.000
_cell.length_c   1.000
_cell.angle_alpha   90.00
_cell.angle_beta   90.00
_cell.angle_gamma   90.00
#
_symmetry.space_group_name_H-M   'P 1'
#
loop_
_entity.id
_entity.type
_entity.pdbx_description
1 polymer ?
#
loop_
_entity_poly.entity_id
_entity_poly.type
_entity_poly.pdbx_seq_one_letter_code
_entity_poly.pdbx_strand_id
1 'polypeptide(L)'
;MAEATEQYITIVNPVRISTYTNDPAESLGAEYKIIHTNNLPATWLLTYDAIKNNGTYTLVKTMNKKQELGIFLEVSSALAQAASVKYHNTGFWHHANAVFLIGYTQEERIKIIDTVFEEYKKYFGNYPSSVGSWWTDSFSLNYMQKKYGIVANLTVSDQFSTDGYQVWGTYWSTPYYPSSVNNGFPASKTSDKLDVVNIQWAPRDPYNGYFNSLYSTQDYGVAPQRQETSFFEKIVTLYGGKGDNKFGQVTVGLESDLDAGSYEGEFSNQINSIKKLVDGGLYQTVTMAEFGNWYKNKFRDLSPAQKVETKDLLGKNIKVTWYQSPNYRIGVSYNYEKQELKIFDLRNYSKTIQEPYYFSPDRNFGLFINIPSYFDELQNPQNIWIIKNAKEDDIKFFEDKIVINKFMFQTPNILNDPANVNIKRSLNTIAIQFIGNNKKPVGILFEDYTSETKHYLGSKKNLLKLLIGKGWNNIHKQLYFVGSGELDVLYHLSKLPNGRVLVNSKECLQCEWHTKNKPDVFANIRSYVKRFGEKLIVQDSSFFKLNNRQEVKKIINKLGIKYIYLVKFEYYEEKIPFSPGDLGVEKVYSNANAEIWKVK
;
A
#
# COMPACT_ATOMS: atom_id res chain seq x y z
N MET A 1 -29.69 -16.88 -24.12
CA MET A 1 -28.80 -16.72 -22.96
C MET A 1 -29.12 -15.37 -22.37
N ALA A 2 -29.55 -15.30 -21.11
CA ALA A 2 -29.69 -14.01 -20.44
C ALA A 2 -28.33 -13.32 -20.48
N GLU A 3 -28.32 -12.03 -20.85
CA GLU A 3 -27.10 -11.23 -20.87
C GLU A 3 -26.50 -11.27 -19.46
N ALA A 4 -25.28 -11.79 -19.32
CA ALA A 4 -24.64 -11.91 -18.01
C ALA A 4 -24.58 -10.51 -17.39
N THR A 5 -25.05 -10.36 -16.16
CA THR A 5 -25.26 -9.06 -15.52
C THR A 5 -23.98 -8.27 -15.22
N GLU A 6 -22.80 -8.84 -15.51
CA GLU A 6 -21.46 -8.31 -15.21
C GLU A 6 -21.34 -7.86 -13.73
N GLN A 7 -21.98 -8.62 -12.83
CA GLN A 7 -22.01 -8.39 -11.38
C GLN A 7 -21.48 -9.63 -10.65
N TYR A 8 -20.28 -9.52 -10.10
CA TYR A 8 -19.47 -10.64 -9.65
C TYR A 8 -19.28 -10.64 -8.13
N ILE A 9 -19.34 -11.82 -7.54
CA ILE A 9 -18.92 -12.08 -6.16
C ILE A 9 -17.78 -13.10 -6.23
N THR A 10 -16.61 -12.76 -5.72
CA THR A 10 -15.43 -13.63 -5.71
C THR A 10 -15.22 -14.15 -4.30
N ILE A 11 -15.48 -15.44 -4.08
CA ILE A 11 -15.22 -16.10 -2.79
C ILE A 11 -13.78 -16.61 -2.82
N VAL A 12 -12.96 -16.16 -1.88
CA VAL A 12 -11.53 -16.52 -1.79
C VAL A 12 -11.25 -16.91 -0.35
N ASN A 13 -10.49 -17.99 -0.11
CA ASN A 13 -10.16 -18.49 1.22
C ASN A 13 -8.67 -18.85 1.29
N PRO A 14 -7.83 -18.07 2.01
CA PRO A 14 -6.45 -18.41 2.31
C PRO A 14 -6.38 -19.60 3.24
N VAL A 15 -5.55 -20.57 2.90
CA VAL A 15 -5.36 -21.81 3.64
C VAL A 15 -3.92 -21.85 4.12
N ARG A 16 -3.73 -21.79 5.44
CA ARG A 16 -2.42 -21.84 6.08
C ARG A 16 -2.36 -22.86 7.21
N ILE A 17 -1.14 -23.29 7.54
CA ILE A 17 -0.87 -24.12 8.71
C ILE A 17 -0.50 -23.19 9.86
N SER A 18 -1.45 -22.94 10.75
CA SER A 18 -1.26 -22.06 11.90
C SER A 18 -0.96 -22.85 13.16
N THR A 19 -0.17 -22.28 14.07
CA THR A 19 0.20 -22.92 15.34
C THR A 19 -0.97 -23.07 16.32
N TYR A 20 -2.06 -22.35 16.09
CA TYR A 20 -3.27 -22.36 16.91
C TYR A 20 -4.39 -23.23 16.34
N THR A 21 -4.22 -23.79 15.14
CA THR A 21 -5.20 -24.70 14.53
C THR A 21 -4.80 -26.14 14.84
N ASN A 22 -5.61 -26.86 15.60
CA ASN A 22 -5.29 -28.24 16.01
C ASN A 22 -5.26 -29.22 14.82
N ASP A 23 -6.28 -29.17 13.97
CA ASP A 23 -6.38 -29.96 12.74
C ASP A 23 -6.71 -29.04 11.54
N PRO A 24 -5.69 -28.64 10.76
CA PRO A 24 -5.89 -27.81 9.58
C PRO A 24 -6.79 -28.45 8.51
N ALA A 25 -6.84 -29.78 8.42
CA ALA A 25 -7.70 -30.46 7.45
C ALA A 25 -9.17 -30.44 7.90
N GLU A 26 -9.43 -30.57 9.21
CA GLU A 26 -10.77 -30.41 9.77
C GLU A 26 -11.29 -28.97 9.60
N SER A 27 -10.44 -27.98 9.90
CA SER A 27 -10.77 -26.55 9.70
C SER A 27 -11.15 -26.26 8.25
N LEU A 28 -10.28 -26.61 7.31
CA LEU A 28 -10.53 -26.47 5.87
C LEU A 28 -11.79 -27.24 5.42
N GLY A 29 -12.02 -28.43 5.99
CA GLY A 29 -13.17 -29.26 5.69
C GLY A 29 -14.49 -28.62 6.12
N ALA A 30 -14.51 -27.99 7.30
CA ALA A 30 -15.68 -27.30 7.82
C ALA A 30 -16.06 -26.09 6.96
N GLU A 31 -15.07 -25.26 6.58
CA GLU A 31 -15.28 -24.12 5.70
C GLU A 31 -15.75 -24.57 4.30
N TYR A 32 -15.07 -25.55 3.71
CA TYR A 32 -15.42 -26.11 2.40
C TYR A 32 -16.83 -26.69 2.39
N LYS A 33 -17.25 -27.39 3.45
CA LYS A 33 -18.59 -27.97 3.55
C LYS A 33 -19.69 -26.93 3.36
N ILE A 34 -19.53 -25.72 3.90
CA ILE A 34 -20.52 -24.63 3.81
C ILE A 34 -20.61 -24.12 2.36
N ILE A 35 -19.46 -23.85 1.73
CA ILE A 35 -19.39 -23.41 0.33
C ILE A 35 -19.94 -24.49 -0.61
N HIS A 36 -19.54 -25.75 -0.39
CA HIS A 36 -19.96 -26.90 -1.19
C HIS A 36 -21.48 -27.12 -1.12
N THR A 37 -22.07 -27.05 0.09
CA THR A 37 -23.51 -27.21 0.29
C THR A 37 -24.30 -26.12 -0.43
N ASN A 38 -23.77 -24.90 -0.48
CA ASN A 38 -24.36 -23.80 -1.25
C ASN A 38 -24.07 -23.86 -2.76
N ASN A 39 -23.23 -24.80 -3.21
CA ASN A 39 -22.90 -25.04 -4.63
C ASN A 39 -22.26 -23.82 -5.34
N LEU A 40 -21.48 -23.03 -4.60
CA LEU A 40 -20.83 -21.80 -5.10
C LEU A 40 -19.38 -22.07 -5.54
N PRO A 41 -18.91 -21.44 -6.65
CA PRO A 41 -17.50 -21.34 -6.96
C PRO A 41 -16.73 -20.54 -5.92
N ALA A 42 -15.52 -21.00 -5.60
CA ALA A 42 -14.61 -20.32 -4.68
C ALA A 42 -13.14 -20.63 -5.03
N THR A 43 -12.23 -19.81 -4.51
CA THR A 43 -10.78 -19.94 -4.71
C THR A 43 -10.10 -20.25 -3.38
N TRP A 44 -9.26 -21.27 -3.32
CA TRP A 44 -8.50 -21.67 -2.14
C TRP A 44 -7.02 -21.37 -2.38
N LEU A 45 -6.48 -20.37 -1.68
CA LEU A 45 -5.08 -19.98 -1.83
C LEU A 45 -4.25 -20.71 -0.77
N LEU A 46 -3.43 -21.67 -1.19
CA LEU A 46 -2.68 -22.55 -0.28
C LEU A 46 -1.28 -21.98 0.00
N THR A 47 -0.88 -21.88 1.26
CA THR A 47 0.54 -21.66 1.58
C THR A 47 1.39 -22.87 1.20
N TYR A 48 2.71 -22.68 1.07
CA TYR A 48 3.64 -23.80 0.86
C TYR A 48 3.42 -24.93 1.87
N ASP A 49 3.28 -24.59 3.16
CA ASP A 49 3.05 -25.56 4.23
C ASP A 49 1.72 -26.30 4.06
N ALA A 50 0.67 -25.61 3.62
CA ALA A 50 -0.64 -26.22 3.36
C ALA A 50 -0.61 -27.17 2.14
N ILE A 51 0.22 -26.90 1.13
CA ILE A 51 0.45 -27.82 0.00
C ILE A 51 1.14 -29.10 0.48
N LYS A 52 2.11 -28.97 1.40
CA LYS A 52 2.91 -30.09 1.91
C LYS A 52 2.18 -30.93 2.97
N ASN A 53 1.21 -30.37 3.67
CA ASN A 53 0.44 -31.07 4.69
C ASN A 53 -0.47 -32.13 4.05
N ASN A 54 -0.36 -33.38 4.52
CA ASN A 54 -1.05 -34.52 3.90
C ASN A 54 -2.58 -34.45 4.05
N GLY A 55 -3.08 -33.92 5.18
CA GLY A 55 -4.52 -33.82 5.44
C GLY A 55 -5.18 -32.78 4.54
N THR A 56 -4.64 -31.56 4.52
CA THR A 56 -5.11 -30.47 3.66
C THR A 56 -5.00 -30.85 2.18
N TYR A 57 -3.87 -31.42 1.75
CA TYR A 57 -3.67 -31.87 0.37
C TYR A 57 -4.66 -32.97 -0.05
N THR A 58 -4.91 -33.94 0.83
CA THR A 58 -5.88 -35.01 0.55
C THR A 58 -7.28 -34.42 0.38
N LEU A 59 -7.68 -33.49 1.26
CA LEU A 59 -8.97 -32.84 1.22
C LEU A 59 -9.16 -32.00 -0.06
N VAL A 60 -8.22 -31.11 -0.41
CA VAL A 60 -8.38 -30.25 -1.60
C VAL A 60 -8.48 -31.05 -2.89
N LYS A 61 -7.85 -32.24 -2.97
CA LYS A 61 -7.99 -33.14 -4.13
C LYS A 61 -9.40 -33.72 -4.30
N THR A 62 -10.20 -33.73 -3.24
CA THR A 62 -11.61 -34.17 -3.29
C THR A 62 -12.57 -33.05 -3.67
N MET A 63 -12.10 -31.80 -3.71
CA MET A 63 -12.94 -30.66 -4.05
C MET A 63 -13.43 -30.74 -5.49
N ASN A 64 -14.66 -30.26 -5.71
CA ASN A 64 -15.27 -30.27 -7.05
C ASN A 64 -14.62 -29.23 -7.98
N LYS A 65 -14.91 -29.30 -9.28
CA LYS A 65 -14.33 -28.42 -10.32
C LYS A 65 -14.69 -26.93 -10.20
N LYS A 66 -15.63 -26.55 -9.32
CA LYS A 66 -15.94 -25.13 -9.05
C LYS A 66 -14.97 -24.51 -8.05
N GLN A 67 -14.09 -25.31 -7.45
CA GLN A 67 -13.09 -24.85 -6.50
C GLN A 67 -11.76 -24.65 -7.24
N GLU A 68 -11.35 -23.38 -7.39
CA GLU A 68 -10.01 -23.04 -7.88
C GLU A 68 -9.00 -23.25 -6.75
N LEU A 69 -7.82 -23.81 -7.08
CA LEU A 69 -6.67 -23.83 -6.18
C LEU A 69 -5.64 -22.80 -6.66
N GLY A 70 -5.02 -22.09 -5.73
CA GLY A 70 -3.97 -21.11 -5.99
C GLY A 70 -2.93 -21.09 -4.87
N ILE A 71 -2.05 -20.09 -4.86
CA ILE A 71 -0.99 -19.95 -3.85
C ILE A 71 -1.25 -18.74 -2.95
N PHE A 72 -1.19 -18.96 -1.63
CA PHE A 72 -1.08 -17.88 -0.65
C PHE A 72 0.39 -17.67 -0.29
N LEU A 73 0.94 -16.52 -0.68
CA LEU A 73 2.35 -16.16 -0.64
C LEU A 73 2.75 -15.65 0.75
N GLU A 74 2.76 -16.56 1.71
CA GLU A 74 3.38 -16.37 3.02
C GLU A 74 4.68 -17.17 3.09
N VAL A 75 5.79 -16.50 3.38
CA VAL A 75 7.09 -17.14 3.53
C VAL A 75 7.19 -17.75 4.92
N SER A 76 7.27 -19.07 4.97
CA SER A 76 7.55 -19.83 6.19
C SER A 76 9.00 -20.25 6.26
N SER A 77 9.42 -20.73 7.43
CA SER A 77 10.75 -21.34 7.60
C SER A 77 10.96 -22.53 6.66
N ALA A 78 9.91 -23.32 6.41
CA ALA A 78 9.99 -24.49 5.53
C ALA A 78 10.14 -24.07 4.06
N LEU A 79 9.38 -23.06 3.61
CA LEU A 79 9.50 -22.51 2.26
C LEU A 79 10.88 -21.87 2.04
N ALA A 80 11.34 -21.03 2.97
CA ALA A 80 12.64 -20.39 2.88
C ALA A 80 13.78 -21.42 2.81
N GLN A 81 13.73 -22.46 3.66
CA GLN A 81 14.70 -23.56 3.64
C GLN A 81 14.67 -24.30 2.29
N ALA A 82 13.48 -24.64 1.78
CA ALA A 82 13.33 -25.30 0.48
C ALA A 82 13.87 -24.43 -0.67
N ALA A 83 13.73 -23.11 -0.58
CA ALA A 83 14.25 -22.15 -1.55
C ALA A 83 15.75 -21.85 -1.39
N SER A 84 16.42 -22.46 -0.39
CA SER A 84 17.81 -22.11 -0.02
C SER A 84 17.99 -20.62 0.28
N VAL A 85 17.00 -20.04 0.96
CA VAL A 85 16.97 -18.65 1.45
C VAL A 85 16.94 -18.67 2.98
N LYS A 86 17.63 -17.71 3.61
CA LYS A 86 17.61 -17.59 5.07
C LYS A 86 16.26 -17.03 5.53
N TYR A 87 15.52 -17.79 6.32
CA TYR A 87 14.30 -17.29 6.96
C TYR A 87 14.61 -16.19 7.99
N HIS A 88 13.87 -15.09 7.95
CA HIS A 88 13.99 -14.03 8.95
C HIS A 88 13.17 -14.36 10.20
N ASN A 89 13.75 -15.14 11.12
CA ASN A 89 13.09 -15.42 12.40
C ASN A 89 13.12 -14.18 13.30
N THR A 90 12.02 -13.43 13.30
CA THR A 90 11.85 -12.18 14.06
C THR A 90 11.01 -12.33 15.32
N GLY A 91 10.84 -13.56 15.82
CA GLY A 91 10.04 -13.88 17.02
C GLY A 91 8.55 -14.10 16.73
N PHE A 92 7.97 -13.34 15.78
CA PHE A 92 6.60 -13.54 15.30
C PHE A 92 6.60 -13.74 13.79
N TRP A 93 5.80 -14.70 13.31
CA TRP A 93 5.75 -15.06 11.88
C TRP A 93 5.15 -13.93 11.04
N HIS A 94 4.11 -13.25 11.54
CA HIS A 94 3.39 -12.18 10.85
C HIS A 94 4.19 -10.86 10.75
N HIS A 95 5.47 -10.83 11.09
CA HIS A 95 6.25 -9.61 10.84
C HIS A 95 6.48 -9.48 9.34
N ALA A 96 6.28 -8.27 8.79
CA ALA A 96 6.31 -8.02 7.35
C ALA A 96 7.62 -8.47 6.69
N ASN A 97 8.75 -8.26 7.35
CA ASN A 97 10.08 -8.68 6.89
C ASN A 97 10.30 -10.21 6.91
N ALA A 98 9.45 -10.98 7.59
CA ALA A 98 9.50 -12.43 7.67
C ALA A 98 8.52 -13.10 6.71
N VAL A 99 7.25 -12.69 6.76
CA VAL A 99 6.15 -13.34 6.04
C VAL A 99 6.01 -12.92 4.58
N PHE A 100 6.35 -11.67 4.22
CA PHE A 100 6.15 -11.18 2.85
C PHE A 100 7.43 -11.24 2.02
N LEU A 101 7.25 -11.40 0.71
CA LEU A 101 8.35 -11.38 -0.27
C LEU A 101 9.19 -10.11 -0.18
N ILE A 102 8.58 -8.97 0.14
CA ILE A 102 9.30 -7.69 0.30
C ILE A 102 10.38 -7.73 1.38
N GLY A 103 10.29 -8.63 2.36
CA GLY A 103 11.30 -8.81 3.39
C GLY A 103 12.63 -9.35 2.88
N TYR A 104 12.62 -9.92 1.66
CA TYR A 104 13.74 -10.59 1.01
C TYR A 104 14.25 -9.75 -0.17
N THR A 105 15.50 -9.96 -0.56
CA THR A 105 16.10 -9.35 -1.76
C THR A 105 15.40 -9.86 -3.02
N GLN A 106 15.48 -9.13 -4.13
CA GLN A 106 14.85 -9.56 -5.39
C GLN A 106 15.30 -10.96 -5.86
N GLU A 107 16.58 -11.30 -5.66
CA GLU A 107 17.10 -12.63 -6.00
C GLU A 107 16.49 -13.72 -5.11
N GLU A 108 16.33 -13.45 -3.82
CA GLU A 108 15.67 -14.36 -2.89
C GLU A 108 14.17 -14.48 -3.17
N ARG A 109 13.48 -13.37 -3.51
CA ARG A 109 12.07 -13.38 -3.94
C ARG A 109 11.88 -14.34 -5.11
N ILE A 110 12.74 -14.26 -6.13
CA ILE A 110 12.73 -15.18 -7.29
C ILE A 110 12.86 -16.63 -6.83
N LYS A 111 13.83 -16.96 -5.97
CA LYS A 111 14.04 -18.32 -5.46
C LYS A 111 12.82 -18.84 -4.70
N ILE A 112 12.24 -18.02 -3.83
CA ILE A 112 11.04 -18.36 -3.04
C ILE A 112 9.85 -18.63 -3.97
N ILE A 113 9.59 -17.72 -4.92
CA ILE A 113 8.52 -17.85 -5.91
C ILE A 113 8.71 -19.14 -6.71
N ASP A 114 9.89 -19.35 -7.29
CA ASP A 114 10.17 -20.53 -8.10
C ASP A 114 9.93 -21.82 -7.32
N THR A 115 10.39 -21.87 -6.08
CA THR A 115 10.24 -23.04 -5.21
C THR A 115 8.78 -23.40 -4.96
N VAL A 116 7.95 -22.42 -4.57
CA VAL A 116 6.53 -22.70 -4.27
C VAL A 116 5.73 -23.01 -5.55
N PHE A 117 6.06 -22.38 -6.68
CA PHE A 117 5.40 -22.67 -7.96
C PHE A 117 5.76 -24.05 -8.51
N GLU A 118 7.01 -24.49 -8.39
CA GLU A 118 7.42 -25.84 -8.81
C GLU A 118 6.80 -26.91 -7.90
N GLU A 119 6.74 -26.70 -6.57
CA GLU A 119 6.03 -27.65 -5.70
C GLU A 119 4.53 -27.65 -5.96
N TYR A 120 3.91 -26.49 -6.18
CA TYR A 120 2.50 -26.43 -6.58
C TYR A 120 2.25 -27.28 -7.84
N LYS A 121 3.05 -27.10 -8.88
CA LYS A 121 2.93 -27.88 -10.12
C LYS A 121 3.16 -29.37 -9.91
N LYS A 122 4.06 -29.77 -9.02
CA LYS A 122 4.28 -31.17 -8.67
C LYS A 122 3.06 -31.80 -8.01
N TYR A 123 2.34 -31.06 -7.16
CA TYR A 123 1.17 -31.57 -6.44
C TYR A 123 -0.14 -31.53 -7.26
N PHE A 124 -0.28 -30.54 -8.17
CA PHE A 124 -1.53 -30.27 -8.89
C PHE A 124 -1.43 -30.37 -10.42
N GLY A 125 -0.24 -30.62 -10.97
CA GLY A 125 0.01 -30.86 -12.40
C GLY A 125 0.14 -29.61 -13.28
N ASN A 126 -0.21 -28.42 -12.79
CA ASN A 126 -0.14 -27.15 -13.52
C ASN A 126 0.34 -26.02 -12.57
N TYR A 127 0.78 -24.89 -13.12
CA TYR A 127 1.02 -23.68 -12.33
C TYR A 127 -0.30 -22.99 -11.95
N PRO A 128 -0.36 -22.26 -10.82
CA PRO A 128 -1.59 -21.58 -10.39
C PRO A 128 -1.92 -20.41 -11.33
N SER A 129 -3.21 -20.14 -11.50
CA SER A 129 -3.69 -18.94 -12.19
C SER A 129 -3.82 -17.74 -11.25
N SER A 130 -4.06 -18.02 -9.96
CA SER A 130 -4.27 -17.02 -8.92
C SER A 130 -3.27 -17.17 -7.79
N VAL A 131 -2.78 -16.03 -7.32
CA VAL A 131 -1.94 -15.92 -6.13
C VAL A 131 -2.52 -14.87 -5.19
N GLY A 132 -2.00 -14.81 -3.98
CA GLY A 132 -2.37 -13.73 -3.07
C GLY A 132 -1.50 -13.66 -1.84
N SER A 133 -1.46 -12.49 -1.22
CA SER A 133 -0.99 -12.29 0.14
C SER A 133 -1.57 -10.97 0.63
N TRP A 134 -1.29 -10.59 1.87
CA TRP A 134 -1.63 -9.23 2.31
C TRP A 134 -0.99 -8.18 1.39
N TRP A 135 0.28 -8.40 1.02
CA TRP A 135 0.98 -7.55 0.05
C TRP A 135 1.95 -8.36 -0.83
N THR A 136 1.74 -8.29 -2.14
CA THR A 136 2.69 -8.78 -3.15
C THR A 136 3.20 -7.59 -3.95
N ASP A 137 4.51 -7.37 -3.94
CA ASP A 137 5.13 -6.23 -4.60
C ASP A 137 5.10 -6.31 -6.13
N SER A 138 5.24 -5.16 -6.76
CA SER A 138 5.19 -5.02 -8.22
C SER A 138 6.26 -5.82 -8.95
N PHE A 139 7.46 -5.96 -8.36
CA PHE A 139 8.52 -6.78 -8.95
C PHE A 139 8.15 -8.27 -8.93
N SER A 140 7.68 -8.78 -7.79
CA SER A 140 7.24 -10.17 -7.64
C SER A 140 6.06 -10.51 -8.56
N LEU A 141 5.06 -9.62 -8.66
CA LEU A 141 3.92 -9.79 -9.58
C LEU A 141 4.36 -9.85 -11.04
N ASN A 142 5.24 -8.94 -11.46
CA ASN A 142 5.79 -8.92 -12.81
C ASN A 142 6.54 -10.21 -13.14
N TYR A 143 7.33 -10.73 -12.20
CA TYR A 143 8.06 -11.98 -12.37
C TYR A 143 7.10 -13.17 -12.51
N MET A 144 6.13 -13.30 -11.61
CA MET A 144 5.13 -14.37 -11.66
C MET A 144 4.28 -14.31 -12.92
N GLN A 145 3.88 -13.12 -13.36
CA GLN A 145 3.11 -12.95 -14.58
C GLN A 145 3.89 -13.40 -15.81
N LYS A 146 5.15 -12.96 -15.95
CA LYS A 146 5.97 -13.27 -17.13
C LYS A 146 6.39 -14.72 -17.21
N LYS A 147 6.72 -15.34 -16.07
CA LYS A 147 7.23 -16.71 -16.02
C LYS A 147 6.12 -17.75 -15.92
N TYR A 148 5.12 -17.48 -15.07
CA TYR A 148 4.09 -18.46 -14.71
C TYR A 148 2.69 -18.13 -15.23
N GLY A 149 2.48 -16.94 -15.79
CA GLY A 149 1.23 -16.59 -16.46
C GLY A 149 0.05 -16.34 -15.51
N ILE A 150 0.31 -15.97 -14.25
CA ILE A 150 -0.76 -15.63 -13.30
C ILE A 150 -1.67 -14.53 -13.87
N VAL A 151 -2.95 -14.59 -13.55
CA VAL A 151 -3.98 -13.66 -14.05
C VAL A 151 -4.64 -12.84 -12.96
N ALA A 152 -4.61 -13.31 -11.72
CA ALA A 152 -5.20 -12.64 -10.58
C ALA A 152 -4.26 -12.64 -9.37
N ASN A 153 -4.27 -11.53 -8.64
CA ASN A 153 -3.58 -11.36 -7.37
C ASN A 153 -4.58 -10.87 -6.32
N LEU A 154 -4.70 -11.60 -5.23
CA LEU A 154 -5.39 -11.11 -4.05
C LEU A 154 -4.46 -10.19 -3.26
N THR A 155 -4.91 -8.98 -2.98
CA THR A 155 -4.19 -7.99 -2.16
C THR A 155 -5.10 -7.49 -1.05
N VAL A 156 -4.55 -7.01 0.07
CA VAL A 156 -5.37 -6.38 1.11
C VAL A 156 -6.13 -5.16 0.59
N SER A 157 -7.34 -4.91 1.09
CA SER A 157 -8.03 -3.62 0.89
C SER A 157 -7.24 -2.46 1.49
N ASP A 158 -7.44 -1.27 0.93
CA ASP A 158 -6.88 -0.03 1.48
C ASP A 158 -7.17 0.07 2.99
N GLN A 159 -6.11 0.15 3.79
CA GLN A 159 -6.18 0.21 5.25
C GLN A 159 -5.07 1.10 5.79
N PHE A 160 -5.45 2.00 6.68
CA PHE A 160 -4.47 2.91 7.28
C PHE A 160 -3.60 2.22 8.33
N SER A 161 -4.19 1.34 9.13
CA SER A 161 -3.46 0.54 10.11
C SER A 161 -4.35 -0.60 10.62
N THR A 162 -3.97 -1.83 10.33
CA THR A 162 -4.55 -3.06 10.90
C THR A 162 -3.44 -4.09 10.99
N ASP A 163 -3.33 -4.80 12.12
CA ASP A 163 -2.32 -5.86 12.33
C ASP A 163 -0.85 -5.43 12.12
N GLY A 164 -0.55 -4.15 12.33
CA GLY A 164 0.78 -3.58 12.08
C GLY A 164 1.09 -3.32 10.61
N TYR A 165 0.09 -3.43 9.73
CA TYR A 165 0.20 -3.15 8.31
C TYR A 165 -0.57 -1.91 7.90
N GLN A 166 0.13 -0.99 7.22
CA GLN A 166 -0.40 0.21 6.61
C GLN A 166 -0.25 0.08 5.09
N VAL A 167 -1.37 -0.08 4.39
CA VAL A 167 -1.47 -0.09 2.92
C VAL A 167 -2.49 0.98 2.54
N TRP A 168 -2.02 2.17 2.21
CA TRP A 168 -2.85 3.35 2.17
C TRP A 168 -2.65 4.15 0.88
N GLY A 169 -3.76 4.53 0.25
CA GLY A 169 -3.73 5.31 -0.99
C GLY A 169 -4.02 4.53 -2.27
N THR A 170 -4.27 3.22 -2.16
CA THR A 170 -4.60 2.34 -3.28
C THR A 170 -6.01 2.60 -3.84
N TYR A 171 -6.46 1.85 -4.83
CA TYR A 171 -7.88 1.91 -5.21
C TYR A 171 -8.76 1.58 -4.00
N TRP A 172 -9.91 2.24 -3.84
CA TRP A 172 -10.81 1.90 -2.74
C TRP A 172 -11.69 0.70 -3.12
N SER A 173 -11.39 -0.49 -2.58
CA SER A 173 -12.24 -1.70 -2.65
C SER A 173 -12.65 -2.16 -4.06
N THR A 174 -11.94 -1.78 -5.13
CA THR A 174 -12.25 -2.23 -6.50
C THR A 174 -11.02 -2.76 -7.25
N PRO A 175 -11.21 -3.64 -8.24
CA PRO A 175 -10.09 -4.29 -8.93
C PRO A 175 -9.42 -3.40 -9.97
N TYR A 176 -8.13 -3.64 -10.20
CA TYR A 176 -7.31 -2.87 -11.15
C TYR A 176 -6.08 -3.65 -11.65
N TYR A 177 -5.49 -3.20 -12.75
CA TYR A 177 -4.14 -3.58 -13.16
C TYR A 177 -3.12 -2.72 -12.43
N PRO A 178 -2.21 -3.31 -11.63
CA PRO A 178 -1.17 -2.54 -10.97
C PRO A 178 -0.12 -2.03 -11.96
N SER A 179 0.59 -0.99 -11.54
CA SER A 179 1.77 -0.50 -12.24
C SER A 179 2.98 -1.42 -12.00
N SER A 180 3.82 -1.58 -13.02
CA SER A 180 5.07 -2.36 -12.98
C SER A 180 6.12 -1.85 -12.00
N VAL A 181 5.96 -0.64 -11.46
CA VAL A 181 6.86 -0.04 -10.48
C VAL A 181 6.21 0.16 -9.11
N ASN A 182 4.89 -0.04 -9.00
CA ASN A 182 4.16 0.11 -7.75
C ASN A 182 2.83 -0.64 -7.78
N ASN A 183 2.71 -1.65 -6.91
CA ASN A 183 1.50 -2.47 -6.83
C ASN A 183 0.30 -1.67 -6.31
N GLY A 184 0.53 -0.61 -5.53
CA GLY A 184 -0.54 0.11 -4.86
C GLY A 184 -1.38 1.03 -5.75
N PHE A 185 -0.95 1.35 -6.97
CA PHE A 185 -1.77 2.20 -7.83
C PHE A 185 -1.89 1.64 -9.25
N PRO A 186 -2.99 1.96 -9.95
CA PRO A 186 -3.25 1.47 -11.28
C PRO A 186 -2.19 1.88 -12.30
N ALA A 187 -1.93 1.00 -13.26
CA ALA A 187 -1.20 1.36 -14.46
C ALA A 187 -1.94 2.44 -15.23
N SER A 188 -1.22 3.48 -15.67
CA SER A 188 -1.80 4.61 -16.42
C SER A 188 -1.48 4.58 -17.91
N LYS A 189 -0.60 3.67 -18.37
CA LYS A 189 -0.36 3.36 -19.79
C LYS A 189 -0.10 1.85 -19.93
N THR A 190 -0.30 1.33 -21.13
CA THR A 190 -0.09 -0.10 -21.42
C THR A 190 1.36 -0.54 -21.19
N SER A 191 2.33 0.36 -21.38
CA SER A 191 3.76 0.08 -21.17
C SER A 191 4.15 -0.21 -19.72
N ASP A 192 3.40 0.35 -18.76
CA ASP A 192 3.62 0.15 -17.32
C ASP A 192 2.63 -0.83 -16.69
N LYS A 193 1.75 -1.43 -17.50
CA LYS A 193 0.73 -2.36 -17.03
C LYS A 193 1.33 -3.71 -16.65
N LEU A 194 1.06 -4.16 -15.42
CA LEU A 194 1.14 -5.57 -15.08
C LEU A 194 -0.16 -6.25 -15.49
N ASP A 195 -0.07 -7.25 -16.35
CA ASP A 195 -1.23 -7.96 -16.90
C ASP A 195 -1.78 -9.02 -15.92
N VAL A 196 -1.93 -8.60 -14.66
CA VAL A 196 -2.49 -9.32 -13.50
C VAL A 196 -3.55 -8.43 -12.87
N VAL A 197 -4.71 -8.97 -12.53
CA VAL A 197 -5.78 -8.21 -11.88
C VAL A 197 -5.60 -8.26 -10.38
N ASN A 198 -5.35 -7.11 -9.76
CA ASN A 198 -5.46 -6.97 -8.31
C ASN A 198 -6.92 -7.01 -7.90
N ILE A 199 -7.23 -7.89 -6.97
CA ILE A 199 -8.53 -8.09 -6.37
C ILE A 199 -8.36 -7.82 -4.87
N GLN A 200 -9.17 -6.92 -4.30
CA GLN A 200 -8.98 -6.47 -2.92
C GLN A 200 -9.75 -7.35 -1.93
N TRP A 201 -9.04 -7.90 -0.96
CA TRP A 201 -9.55 -8.70 0.14
C TRP A 201 -10.19 -7.82 1.22
N ALA A 202 -11.28 -8.28 1.82
CA ALA A 202 -12.07 -7.59 2.83
C ALA A 202 -12.49 -6.14 2.47
N PRO A 203 -13.26 -5.93 1.36
CA PRO A 203 -13.82 -4.63 0.98
C PRO A 203 -14.43 -3.87 2.16
N ARG A 204 -14.19 -2.56 2.20
CA ARG A 204 -14.53 -1.72 3.35
C ARG A 204 -15.71 -0.80 3.06
N ASP A 205 -16.45 -0.45 4.11
CA ASP A 205 -17.48 0.60 4.04
C ASP A 205 -16.87 1.91 3.50
N PRO A 206 -17.50 2.57 2.50
CA PRO A 206 -16.96 3.78 1.87
C PRO A 206 -16.63 4.96 2.79
N TYR A 207 -17.21 5.04 3.97
CA TYR A 207 -17.05 6.18 4.88
C TYR A 207 -16.44 5.77 6.22
N ASN A 208 -17.10 4.88 6.94
CA ASN A 208 -16.67 4.40 8.25
C ASN A 208 -15.43 3.50 8.12
N GLY A 209 -15.33 2.74 7.03
CA GLY A 209 -14.15 1.94 6.69
C GLY A 209 -12.90 2.77 6.44
N TYR A 210 -13.05 4.03 5.99
CA TYR A 210 -11.95 4.98 5.86
C TYR A 210 -11.32 5.32 7.22
N PHE A 211 -12.13 5.46 8.28
CA PHE A 211 -11.63 5.81 9.61
C PHE A 211 -11.29 4.60 10.47
N ASN A 212 -11.88 3.44 10.17
CA ASN A 212 -11.72 2.24 10.98
C ASN A 212 -11.87 0.99 10.12
N SER A 213 -10.80 0.19 10.05
CA SER A 213 -10.74 -1.03 9.26
C SER A 213 -11.84 -2.04 9.63
N LEU A 214 -12.32 -2.05 10.87
CA LEU A 214 -13.31 -3.03 11.31
C LEU A 214 -14.65 -2.91 10.57
N TYR A 215 -14.94 -1.79 9.90
CA TYR A 215 -16.06 -1.70 8.96
C TYR A 215 -15.71 -2.32 7.59
N SER A 216 -15.47 -3.64 7.58
CA SER A 216 -15.15 -4.45 6.40
C SER A 216 -16.14 -5.59 6.20
N THR A 217 -16.03 -6.35 5.11
CA THR A 217 -16.81 -7.60 4.94
C THR A 217 -16.33 -8.74 5.84
N GLN A 218 -15.23 -8.59 6.58
CA GLN A 218 -14.64 -9.66 7.40
C GLN A 218 -14.78 -9.39 8.89
N ASP A 219 -14.53 -8.14 9.33
CA ASP A 219 -14.30 -7.80 10.74
C ASP A 219 -15.46 -7.03 11.39
N TYR A 220 -16.56 -6.82 10.67
CA TYR A 220 -17.68 -5.96 11.11
C TYR A 220 -18.31 -6.39 12.44
N GLY A 221 -18.27 -7.70 12.75
CA GLY A 221 -18.77 -8.25 14.02
C GLY A 221 -17.84 -8.05 15.21
N VAL A 222 -16.59 -7.63 15.00
CA VAL A 222 -15.59 -7.46 16.06
C VAL A 222 -15.95 -6.28 16.97
N ALA A 223 -15.60 -6.38 18.24
CA ALA A 223 -15.81 -5.29 19.20
C ALA A 223 -14.84 -4.13 18.94
N PRO A 224 -15.27 -2.86 19.12
CA PRO A 224 -16.58 -2.41 19.61
C PRO A 224 -17.71 -2.29 18.57
N GLN A 225 -17.46 -2.59 17.29
CA GLN A 225 -18.38 -2.29 16.17
C GLN A 225 -19.62 -3.18 16.21
N ARG A 226 -19.45 -4.48 16.45
CA ARG A 226 -20.53 -5.48 16.63
C ARG A 226 -21.68 -5.31 15.63
N GLN A 227 -21.36 -5.12 14.36
CA GLN A 227 -22.36 -5.07 13.31
C GLN A 227 -22.90 -6.48 13.02
N GLU A 228 -24.11 -6.54 12.47
CA GLU A 228 -24.80 -7.78 12.12
C GLU A 228 -24.58 -8.15 10.65
N THR A 229 -24.94 -9.37 10.23
CA THR A 229 -24.85 -9.83 8.83
C THR A 229 -25.49 -8.87 7.82
N SER A 230 -26.54 -8.13 8.21
CA SER A 230 -27.17 -7.12 7.35
C SER A 230 -26.21 -6.00 6.91
N PHE A 231 -25.17 -5.71 7.69
CA PHE A 231 -24.12 -4.78 7.30
C PHE A 231 -23.24 -5.35 6.19
N PHE A 232 -22.85 -6.62 6.31
CA PHE A 232 -22.16 -7.36 5.26
C PHE A 232 -22.98 -7.38 3.96
N GLU A 233 -24.27 -7.67 4.03
CA GLU A 233 -25.17 -7.67 2.86
C GLU A 233 -25.19 -6.31 2.13
N LYS A 234 -25.18 -5.19 2.87
CA LYS A 234 -25.11 -3.84 2.29
C LYS A 234 -23.81 -3.64 1.51
N ILE A 235 -22.66 -4.05 2.07
CA ILE A 235 -21.36 -3.91 1.41
C ILE A 235 -21.28 -4.79 0.17
N VAL A 236 -21.70 -6.06 0.26
CA VAL A 236 -21.72 -7.00 -0.87
C VAL A 236 -22.60 -6.50 -2.00
N THR A 237 -23.79 -5.99 -1.68
CA THR A 237 -24.72 -5.41 -2.67
C THR A 237 -24.13 -4.15 -3.32
N LEU A 238 -23.46 -3.30 -2.53
CA LEU A 238 -22.87 -2.06 -3.02
C LEU A 238 -21.74 -2.31 -4.05
N TYR A 239 -20.78 -3.19 -3.73
CA TYR A 239 -19.61 -3.42 -4.58
C TYR A 239 -19.88 -4.46 -5.67
N GLY A 240 -20.64 -5.52 -5.35
CA GLY A 240 -21.03 -6.53 -6.33
C GLY A 240 -22.02 -5.97 -7.37
N GLY A 241 -22.77 -4.93 -7.01
CA GLY A 241 -23.68 -4.22 -7.91
C GLY A 241 -22.92 -3.31 -8.86
N LYS A 242 -23.28 -3.31 -10.15
CA LYS A 242 -22.54 -2.51 -11.15
C LYS A 242 -22.84 -1.02 -11.07
N GLY A 243 -24.05 -0.62 -10.68
CA GLY A 243 -24.47 0.79 -10.71
C GLY A 243 -24.17 1.45 -12.07
N ASP A 244 -23.47 2.59 -12.04
CA ASP A 244 -22.99 3.31 -13.24
C ASP A 244 -21.66 2.77 -13.80
N ASN A 245 -21.05 1.76 -13.15
CA ASN A 245 -19.80 1.17 -13.60
C ASN A 245 -20.02 0.18 -14.74
N LYS A 246 -18.93 -0.14 -15.43
CA LYS A 246 -18.92 -1.17 -16.48
C LYS A 246 -19.12 -2.59 -15.93
N PHE A 247 -18.95 -2.80 -14.63
CA PHE A 247 -19.17 -4.06 -13.91
C PHE A 247 -19.27 -3.79 -12.40
N GLY A 248 -19.77 -4.76 -11.64
CA GLY A 248 -19.65 -4.79 -10.18
C GLY A 248 -18.81 -5.99 -9.75
N GLN A 249 -17.98 -5.83 -8.73
CA GLN A 249 -17.19 -6.92 -8.16
C GLN A 249 -16.95 -6.69 -6.67
N VAL A 250 -17.14 -7.75 -5.88
CA VAL A 250 -16.78 -7.78 -4.47
C VAL A 250 -16.09 -9.10 -4.12
N THR A 251 -15.06 -9.02 -3.29
CA THR A 251 -14.36 -10.19 -2.77
C THR A 251 -14.75 -10.43 -1.33
N VAL A 252 -15.01 -11.68 -1.00
CA VAL A 252 -15.43 -12.13 0.33
C VAL A 252 -14.79 -13.47 0.62
N GLY A 253 -14.87 -13.90 1.88
CA GLY A 253 -14.31 -15.16 2.35
C GLY A 253 -13.57 -14.97 3.66
N LEU A 254 -12.95 -16.04 4.14
CA LEU A 254 -12.27 -16.09 5.42
C LEU A 254 -11.03 -16.99 5.33
N GLU A 255 -10.09 -16.85 6.25
CA GLU A 255 -8.95 -17.74 6.32
C GLU A 255 -9.35 -19.09 6.92
N SER A 256 -8.88 -20.17 6.28
CA SER A 256 -9.11 -21.56 6.67
C SER A 256 -8.21 -22.03 7.82
N ASP A 257 -8.05 -21.20 8.85
CA ASP A 257 -7.16 -21.46 9.98
C ASP A 257 -7.80 -21.20 11.36
N LEU A 258 -9.11 -20.96 11.40
CA LEU A 258 -9.91 -20.95 12.62
C LEU A 258 -10.26 -22.37 13.08
N ASP A 259 -10.80 -22.51 14.29
CA ASP A 259 -11.38 -23.77 14.72
C ASP A 259 -12.57 -24.15 13.84
N ALA A 260 -12.77 -25.45 13.57
CA ALA A 260 -13.81 -25.93 12.66
C ALA A 260 -15.22 -25.43 13.00
N GLY A 261 -15.55 -25.31 14.29
CA GLY A 261 -16.84 -24.77 14.75
C GLY A 261 -17.06 -23.28 14.46
N SER A 262 -16.00 -22.50 14.22
CA SER A 262 -16.09 -21.07 13.94
C SER A 262 -16.80 -20.77 12.62
N TYR A 263 -16.72 -21.66 11.63
CA TYR A 263 -17.35 -21.45 10.32
C TYR A 263 -18.87 -21.66 10.34
N GLU A 264 -19.40 -22.43 11.30
CA GLU A 264 -20.85 -22.72 11.38
C GLU A 264 -21.69 -21.48 11.77
N GLY A 265 -21.04 -20.46 12.35
CA GLY A 265 -21.67 -19.20 12.74
C GLY A 265 -21.75 -18.19 11.60
N GLU A 266 -21.07 -17.05 11.78
CA GLU A 266 -21.26 -15.89 10.89
C GLU A 266 -20.81 -16.15 9.45
N PHE A 267 -19.78 -16.95 9.24
CA PHE A 267 -19.36 -17.34 7.90
C PHE A 267 -20.47 -18.07 7.14
N SER A 268 -21.18 -19.00 7.78
CA SER A 268 -22.36 -19.65 7.21
C SER A 268 -23.45 -18.64 6.82
N ASN A 269 -23.73 -17.65 7.69
CA ASN A 269 -24.69 -16.58 7.40
C ASN A 269 -24.27 -15.76 6.17
N GLN A 270 -22.99 -15.40 6.05
CA GLN A 270 -22.44 -14.67 4.90
C GLN A 270 -22.62 -15.47 3.61
N ILE A 271 -22.21 -16.75 3.60
CA ILE A 271 -22.31 -17.62 2.41
C ILE A 271 -23.77 -17.82 1.99
N ASN A 272 -24.69 -18.02 2.94
CA ASN A 272 -26.12 -18.15 2.65
C ASN A 272 -26.71 -16.84 2.08
N SER A 273 -26.21 -15.69 2.52
CA SER A 273 -26.63 -14.38 1.99
C SER A 273 -26.17 -14.19 0.54
N ILE A 274 -24.93 -14.59 0.22
CA ILE A 274 -24.42 -14.63 -1.15
C ILE A 274 -25.27 -15.56 -2.02
N LYS A 275 -25.61 -16.75 -1.51
CA LYS A 275 -26.45 -17.71 -2.25
C LYS A 275 -27.81 -17.11 -2.62
N LYS A 276 -28.46 -16.38 -1.70
CA LYS A 276 -29.72 -15.69 -1.97
C LYS A 276 -29.58 -14.63 -3.07
N LEU A 277 -28.48 -13.86 -3.07
CA LEU A 277 -28.21 -12.86 -4.12
C LEU A 277 -28.02 -13.52 -5.50
N VAL A 278 -27.30 -14.64 -5.55
CA VAL A 278 -27.09 -15.42 -6.78
C VAL A 278 -28.40 -16.06 -7.27
N ASP A 279 -29.21 -16.62 -6.39
CA ASP A 279 -30.52 -17.20 -6.73
C ASP A 279 -31.51 -16.15 -7.24
N GLY A 280 -31.35 -14.89 -6.82
CA GLY A 280 -32.08 -13.75 -7.36
C GLY A 280 -31.73 -13.42 -8.82
N GLY A 281 -30.71 -14.04 -9.40
CA GLY A 281 -30.35 -13.94 -10.82
C GLY A 281 -29.58 -12.69 -11.23
N LEU A 282 -29.34 -11.75 -10.31
CA LEU A 282 -28.61 -10.51 -10.59
C LEU A 282 -27.10 -10.64 -10.40
N TYR A 283 -26.64 -11.55 -9.55
CA TYR A 283 -25.23 -11.73 -9.20
C TYR A 283 -24.76 -13.12 -9.61
N GLN A 284 -23.47 -13.26 -9.90
CA GLN A 284 -22.84 -14.54 -10.12
C GLN A 284 -21.59 -14.67 -9.26
N THR A 285 -21.37 -15.88 -8.74
CA THR A 285 -20.14 -16.24 -8.05
C THR A 285 -19.12 -16.77 -9.05
N VAL A 286 -17.89 -16.27 -8.97
CA VAL A 286 -16.77 -16.64 -9.84
C VAL A 286 -15.50 -16.84 -9.02
N THR A 287 -14.63 -17.70 -9.50
CA THR A 287 -13.26 -17.85 -8.98
C THR A 287 -12.39 -16.64 -9.36
N MET A 288 -11.23 -16.51 -8.73
CA MET A 288 -10.28 -15.44 -9.05
C MET A 288 -9.78 -15.53 -10.48
N ALA A 289 -9.47 -16.73 -10.98
CA ALA A 289 -9.03 -16.94 -12.35
C ALA A 289 -10.13 -16.61 -13.36
N GLU A 290 -11.38 -17.00 -13.10
CA GLU A 290 -12.51 -16.65 -13.97
C GLU A 290 -12.70 -15.13 -14.07
N PHE A 291 -12.70 -14.43 -12.93
CA PHE A 291 -12.81 -12.98 -12.92
C PHE A 291 -11.60 -12.30 -13.58
N GLY A 292 -10.39 -12.73 -13.24
CA GLY A 292 -9.14 -12.20 -13.79
C GLY A 292 -9.08 -12.34 -15.32
N ASN A 293 -9.45 -13.52 -15.85
CA ASN A 293 -9.53 -13.75 -17.29
C ASN A 293 -10.63 -12.92 -17.97
N TRP A 294 -11.82 -12.83 -17.36
CA TRP A 294 -12.90 -11.98 -17.89
C TRP A 294 -12.45 -10.51 -17.96
N TYR A 295 -11.85 -9.99 -16.88
CA TYR A 295 -11.39 -8.61 -16.79
C TYR A 295 -10.29 -8.33 -17.83
N LYS A 296 -9.34 -9.25 -18.02
CA LYS A 296 -8.33 -9.21 -19.10
C LYS A 296 -8.92 -9.20 -20.51
N ASN A 297 -9.96 -9.98 -20.75
CA ASN A 297 -10.61 -10.00 -22.04
C ASN A 297 -11.42 -8.73 -22.32
N LYS A 298 -12.08 -8.18 -21.29
CA LYS A 298 -12.91 -6.97 -21.37
C LYS A 298 -12.10 -5.68 -21.43
N PHE A 299 -11.03 -5.59 -20.64
CA PHE A 299 -10.19 -4.39 -20.45
C PHE A 299 -8.74 -4.65 -20.86
N ARG A 300 -8.50 -4.83 -22.16
CA ARG A 300 -7.17 -5.21 -22.67
C ARG A 300 -6.07 -4.20 -22.38
N ASP A 301 -6.42 -2.90 -22.38
CA ASP A 301 -5.46 -1.81 -22.22
C ASP A 301 -5.28 -1.41 -20.76
N LEU A 302 -6.23 -0.68 -20.18
CA LEU A 302 -6.14 -0.16 -18.82
C LEU A 302 -7.41 -0.46 -18.04
N SER A 303 -7.29 -0.38 -16.72
CA SER A 303 -8.45 -0.44 -15.83
C SER A 303 -9.42 0.71 -16.14
N PRO A 304 -10.74 0.44 -16.24
CA PRO A 304 -11.71 1.50 -16.39
C PRO A 304 -11.78 2.36 -15.13
N ALA A 305 -12.28 3.60 -15.27
CA ALA A 305 -12.69 4.36 -14.10
C ALA A 305 -13.87 3.68 -13.40
N GLN A 306 -13.90 3.80 -12.08
CA GLN A 306 -14.92 3.24 -11.22
C GLN A 306 -15.43 4.31 -10.24
N LYS A 307 -16.75 4.29 -10.00
CA LYS A 307 -17.46 5.16 -9.08
C LYS A 307 -18.23 4.30 -8.08
N VAL A 308 -18.00 4.51 -6.80
CA VAL A 308 -18.76 3.89 -5.71
C VAL A 308 -19.51 4.98 -4.99
N GLU A 309 -20.83 4.84 -4.88
CA GLU A 309 -21.69 5.90 -4.38
C GLU A 309 -22.76 5.32 -3.45
N THR A 310 -22.88 5.88 -2.25
CA THR A 310 -23.84 5.39 -1.25
C THR A 310 -24.24 6.49 -0.28
N LYS A 311 -25.39 6.32 0.38
CA LYS A 311 -25.62 6.99 1.68
C LYS A 311 -24.75 6.32 2.74
N ASP A 312 -24.48 7.00 3.86
CA ASP A 312 -23.79 6.35 4.97
C ASP A 312 -24.54 5.08 5.42
N LEU A 313 -23.86 3.93 5.42
CA LEU A 313 -24.47 2.64 5.74
C LEU A 313 -24.87 2.53 7.22
N LEU A 314 -24.32 3.41 8.07
CA LEU A 314 -24.64 3.56 9.49
C LEU A 314 -25.65 4.67 9.78
N GLY A 315 -26.16 5.37 8.76
CA GLY A 315 -27.33 6.23 8.89
C GLY A 315 -27.08 7.74 9.08
N LYS A 316 -25.83 8.23 8.99
CA LYS A 316 -25.62 9.69 8.90
C LYS A 316 -26.29 10.23 7.64
N ASN A 317 -26.84 11.44 7.73
CA ASN A 317 -27.47 12.12 6.61
C ASN A 317 -26.42 12.73 5.65
N ILE A 318 -25.58 11.86 5.10
CA ILE A 318 -24.54 12.19 4.14
C ILE A 318 -24.61 11.21 2.96
N LYS A 319 -24.20 11.70 1.79
CA LYS A 319 -23.85 10.89 0.63
C LYS A 319 -22.34 10.81 0.53
N VAL A 320 -21.81 9.65 0.20
CA VAL A 320 -20.38 9.40 0.04
C VAL A 320 -20.12 8.84 -1.35
N THR A 321 -19.11 9.41 -2.00
CA THR A 321 -18.71 9.07 -3.36
C THR A 321 -17.20 8.87 -3.40
N TRP A 322 -16.79 7.68 -3.83
CA TRP A 322 -15.43 7.43 -4.30
C TRP A 322 -15.43 7.42 -5.82
N TYR A 323 -14.50 8.15 -6.40
CA TYR A 323 -14.18 8.04 -7.82
C TYR A 323 -12.70 7.72 -7.98
N GLN A 324 -12.39 6.78 -8.84
CA GLN A 324 -11.02 6.36 -9.08
C GLN A 324 -10.80 5.96 -10.54
N SER A 325 -9.72 6.48 -11.10
CA SER A 325 -9.24 6.21 -12.45
C SER A 325 -7.74 5.94 -12.41
N PRO A 326 -7.14 5.46 -13.51
CA PRO A 326 -5.70 5.31 -13.62
C PRO A 326 -4.87 6.56 -13.31
N ASN A 327 -5.48 7.75 -13.27
CA ASN A 327 -4.79 9.01 -13.02
C ASN A 327 -4.91 9.50 -11.57
N TYR A 328 -6.03 9.23 -10.88
CA TYR A 328 -6.28 9.73 -9.54
C TYR A 328 -7.38 8.95 -8.81
N ARG A 329 -7.43 9.10 -7.48
CA ARG A 329 -8.59 8.76 -6.65
C ARG A 329 -9.08 9.98 -5.88
N ILE A 330 -10.37 10.03 -5.58
CA ILE A 330 -10.99 11.05 -4.75
C ILE A 330 -12.11 10.45 -3.90
N GLY A 331 -12.12 10.79 -2.61
CA GLY A 331 -13.20 10.52 -1.66
C GLY A 331 -13.93 11.82 -1.31
N VAL A 332 -15.24 11.85 -1.54
CA VAL A 332 -16.11 13.01 -1.30
C VAL A 332 -17.29 12.62 -0.43
N SER A 333 -17.63 13.46 0.54
CA SER A 333 -18.90 13.38 1.27
C SER A 333 -19.72 14.65 1.06
N TYR A 334 -21.00 14.51 0.76
CA TYR A 334 -21.97 15.60 0.77
C TYR A 334 -22.84 15.52 2.03
N ASN A 335 -22.86 16.58 2.83
CA ASN A 335 -23.70 16.70 4.02
C ASN A 335 -24.99 17.45 3.67
N TYR A 336 -26.14 16.75 3.75
CA TYR A 336 -27.44 17.31 3.37
C TYR A 336 -27.93 18.42 4.31
N GLU A 337 -27.60 18.34 5.60
CA GLU A 337 -28.02 19.32 6.61
C GLU A 337 -27.26 20.65 6.44
N LYS A 338 -25.97 20.56 6.15
CA LYS A 338 -25.09 21.74 6.02
C LYS A 338 -24.98 22.26 4.59
N GLN A 339 -25.42 21.48 3.60
CA GLN A 339 -25.19 21.75 2.18
C GLN A 339 -23.69 21.96 1.88
N GLU A 340 -22.86 21.03 2.38
CA GLU A 340 -21.40 21.08 2.29
C GLU A 340 -20.86 19.86 1.55
N LEU A 341 -20.04 20.10 0.52
CA LEU A 341 -19.17 19.08 -0.07
C LEU A 341 -17.84 19.07 0.68
N LYS A 342 -17.41 17.91 1.16
CA LYS A 342 -16.09 17.70 1.76
C LYS A 342 -15.31 16.69 0.92
N ILE A 343 -14.16 17.10 0.41
CA ILE A 343 -13.15 16.20 -0.16
C ILE A 343 -12.24 15.79 1.00
N PHE A 344 -12.30 14.53 1.38
CA PHE A 344 -11.56 13.98 2.52
C PHE A 344 -10.34 13.13 2.11
N ASP A 345 -10.30 12.68 0.85
CA ASP A 345 -9.12 12.04 0.25
C ASP A 345 -8.97 12.50 -1.21
N LEU A 346 -7.74 12.82 -1.62
CA LEU A 346 -7.41 13.10 -3.03
C LEU A 346 -5.95 12.77 -3.29
N ARG A 347 -5.71 11.89 -4.29
CA ARG A 347 -4.36 11.45 -4.68
C ARG A 347 -4.24 11.35 -6.18
N ASN A 348 -3.09 11.73 -6.73
CA ASN A 348 -2.74 11.41 -8.11
C ASN A 348 -1.80 10.21 -8.17
N TYR A 349 -1.97 9.37 -9.18
CA TYR A 349 -1.11 8.22 -9.42
C TYR A 349 0.01 8.60 -10.38
N SER A 350 1.18 8.91 -9.81
CA SER A 350 2.36 9.31 -10.57
C SER A 350 3.33 8.15 -10.78
N LYS A 351 3.76 7.96 -12.03
CA LYS A 351 4.79 6.97 -12.42
C LYS A 351 6.15 7.22 -11.78
N THR A 352 6.38 8.41 -11.24
CA THR A 352 7.64 8.76 -10.58
C THR A 352 7.79 8.09 -9.21
N ILE A 353 6.69 7.56 -8.67
CA ILE A 353 6.63 6.99 -7.33
C ILE A 353 6.79 5.48 -7.46
N GLN A 354 8.00 5.00 -7.24
CA GLN A 354 8.23 3.58 -7.06
C GLN A 354 7.85 3.13 -5.65
N GLU A 355 7.42 1.89 -5.55
CA GLU A 355 7.18 1.19 -4.30
C GLU A 355 8.40 1.23 -3.35
N PRO A 356 8.22 1.48 -2.04
CA PRO A 356 9.33 1.68 -1.11
C PRO A 356 10.36 0.55 -1.07
N TYR A 357 9.90 -0.69 -1.25
CA TYR A 357 10.71 -1.91 -1.13
C TYR A 357 10.95 -2.61 -2.47
N TYR A 358 10.92 -1.84 -3.56
CA TYR A 358 11.14 -2.39 -4.89
C TYR A 358 12.54 -2.99 -5.01
N PHE A 359 13.59 -2.22 -4.68
CA PHE A 359 14.99 -2.69 -4.71
C PHE A 359 15.47 -3.18 -3.35
N SER A 360 15.23 -2.39 -2.30
CA SER A 360 15.67 -2.70 -0.95
C SER A 360 14.64 -3.58 -0.23
N PRO A 361 15.08 -4.59 0.53
CA PRO A 361 14.19 -5.40 1.35
C PRO A 361 13.59 -4.57 2.50
N ASP A 362 12.33 -4.86 2.85
CA ASP A 362 11.74 -4.36 4.08
C ASP A 362 12.37 -5.09 5.27
N ARG A 363 12.99 -4.33 6.18
CA ARG A 363 13.57 -4.87 7.42
C ARG A 363 12.74 -4.56 8.65
N ASN A 364 11.60 -3.88 8.48
CA ASN A 364 10.69 -3.52 9.56
C ASN A 364 9.76 -4.68 9.91
N PHE A 365 9.23 -4.65 11.14
CA PHE A 365 8.21 -5.62 11.57
C PHE A 365 6.82 -5.31 11.02
N GLY A 366 6.51 -4.03 10.81
CA GLY A 366 5.26 -3.59 10.18
C GLY A 366 5.44 -3.37 8.69
N LEU A 367 4.32 -3.35 7.96
CA LEU A 367 4.27 -3.04 6.53
C LEU A 367 3.90 -1.57 6.34
N PHE A 368 4.65 -0.84 5.52
CA PHE A 368 4.38 0.58 5.24
C PHE A 368 4.36 0.85 3.73
N ILE A 369 3.18 0.78 3.13
CA ILE A 369 2.91 1.19 1.76
C ILE A 369 1.97 2.39 1.82
N ASN A 370 2.48 3.58 1.48
CA ASN A 370 1.70 4.81 1.55
C ASN A 370 1.89 5.60 0.25
N ILE A 371 0.80 5.85 -0.47
CA ILE A 371 0.82 6.64 -1.69
C ILE A 371 0.60 8.12 -1.31
N PRO A 372 1.43 9.06 -1.78
CA PRO A 372 1.27 10.48 -1.48
C PRO A 372 -0.12 11.06 -1.78
N SER A 373 -0.53 12.08 -1.02
CA SER A 373 -1.86 12.68 -1.10
C SER A 373 -1.83 14.21 -1.11
N TYR A 374 -2.82 14.83 -1.74
CA TYR A 374 -3.13 16.26 -1.57
C TYR A 374 -4.06 16.47 -0.37
N PHE A 375 -5.05 15.57 -0.21
CA PHE A 375 -5.96 15.54 0.92
C PHE A 375 -6.00 14.12 1.49
N ASP A 376 -5.95 14.02 2.81
CA ASP A 376 -6.00 12.79 3.58
C ASP A 376 -6.37 13.16 5.03
N GLU A 377 -7.67 13.12 5.32
CA GLU A 377 -8.24 13.48 6.62
C GLU A 377 -7.70 12.57 7.75
N LEU A 378 -7.35 11.33 7.43
CA LEU A 378 -6.93 10.35 8.42
C LEU A 378 -5.48 10.60 8.87
N GLN A 379 -4.58 10.90 7.94
CA GLN A 379 -3.21 11.31 8.26
C GLN A 379 -3.16 12.69 8.92
N ASN A 380 -4.03 13.61 8.48
CA ASN A 380 -4.13 14.94 9.04
C ASN A 380 -5.58 15.45 8.94
N PRO A 381 -6.31 15.60 10.07
CA PRO A 381 -7.70 16.07 10.06
C PRO A 381 -7.92 17.45 9.43
N GLN A 382 -6.87 18.24 9.26
CA GLN A 382 -6.93 19.55 8.58
C GLN A 382 -6.70 19.45 7.06
N ASN A 383 -6.21 18.32 6.55
CA ASN A 383 -5.98 18.09 5.13
C ASN A 383 -7.27 17.64 4.43
N ILE A 384 -8.26 18.53 4.48
CA ILE A 384 -9.56 18.37 3.83
C ILE A 384 -9.87 19.61 3.00
N TRP A 385 -10.81 19.49 2.06
CA TRP A 385 -11.36 20.64 1.35
C TRP A 385 -12.88 20.68 1.48
N ILE A 386 -13.37 21.71 2.18
CA ILE A 386 -14.80 21.97 2.37
C ILE A 386 -15.26 23.05 1.39
N ILE A 387 -16.34 22.77 0.67
CA ILE A 387 -17.03 23.69 -0.24
C ILE A 387 -18.43 23.91 0.33
N LYS A 388 -18.69 25.13 0.81
CA LYS A 388 -19.95 25.51 1.46
C LYS A 388 -21.02 25.93 0.46
N ASN A 389 -22.28 25.82 0.87
CA ASN A 389 -23.45 26.13 0.05
C ASN A 389 -23.40 25.41 -1.30
N ALA A 390 -22.90 24.17 -1.30
CA ALA A 390 -22.71 23.37 -2.48
C ALA A 390 -23.97 22.54 -2.77
N LYS A 391 -24.15 22.17 -4.03
CA LYS A 391 -25.07 21.12 -4.45
C LYS A 391 -24.28 19.85 -4.74
N GLU A 392 -24.95 18.72 -4.66
CA GLU A 392 -24.37 17.41 -4.97
C GLU A 392 -23.71 17.39 -6.38
N ASP A 393 -24.42 17.91 -7.38
CA ASP A 393 -23.97 17.97 -8.79
C ASP A 393 -22.94 19.07 -9.09
N ASP A 394 -22.52 19.85 -8.09
CA ASP A 394 -21.49 20.88 -8.28
C ASP A 394 -20.14 20.23 -8.61
N ILE A 395 -19.89 18.98 -8.18
CA ILE A 395 -18.67 18.24 -8.51
C ILE A 395 -18.94 17.15 -9.54
N LYS A 396 -18.08 17.09 -10.58
CA LYS A 396 -18.11 16.08 -11.62
C LYS A 396 -16.74 15.45 -11.79
N PHE A 397 -16.74 14.14 -12.01
CA PHE A 397 -15.53 13.35 -12.15
C PHE A 397 -15.36 12.89 -13.60
N PHE A 398 -14.13 12.97 -14.11
CA PHE A 398 -13.72 12.48 -15.42
C PHE A 398 -12.39 11.74 -15.25
N GLU A 399 -12.00 10.91 -16.23
CA GLU A 399 -10.84 10.04 -16.05
C GLU A 399 -9.53 10.78 -15.73
N ASP A 400 -9.34 12.01 -16.22
CA ASP A 400 -8.11 12.80 -16.06
C ASP A 400 -8.29 14.08 -15.25
N LYS A 401 -9.53 14.44 -14.88
CA LYS A 401 -9.84 15.72 -14.24
C LYS A 401 -11.08 15.70 -13.36
N ILE A 402 -11.09 16.61 -12.41
CA ILE A 402 -12.25 16.96 -11.59
C ILE A 402 -12.77 18.32 -12.06
N VAL A 403 -14.09 18.47 -12.20
CA VAL A 403 -14.73 19.74 -12.52
C VAL A 403 -15.65 20.13 -11.38
N ILE A 404 -15.47 21.34 -10.85
CA ILE A 404 -16.31 21.91 -9.80
C ILE A 404 -16.98 23.16 -10.35
N ASN A 405 -18.30 23.18 -10.34
CA ASN A 405 -19.14 24.29 -10.79
C ASN A 405 -19.57 25.14 -9.59
N LYS A 406 -18.84 26.23 -9.34
CA LYS A 406 -19.13 27.15 -8.25
C LYS A 406 -18.67 28.56 -8.60
N PHE A 407 -19.50 29.55 -8.30
CA PHE A 407 -19.21 30.97 -8.54
C PHE A 407 -18.11 31.46 -7.60
N MET A 408 -17.06 32.10 -8.15
CA MET A 408 -15.97 32.78 -7.43
C MET A 408 -15.48 32.06 -6.16
N PHE A 409 -14.83 30.89 -6.30
CA PHE A 409 -14.22 30.18 -5.18
C PHE A 409 -12.72 29.97 -5.36
N GLN A 410 -11.98 29.96 -4.26
CA GLN A 410 -10.54 29.75 -4.25
C GLN A 410 -10.22 28.25 -4.12
N THR A 411 -9.20 27.82 -4.84
CA THR A 411 -8.62 26.47 -4.68
C THR A 411 -7.62 26.46 -3.54
N PRO A 412 -7.57 25.40 -2.72
CA PRO A 412 -6.55 25.24 -1.69
C PRO A 412 -5.13 25.34 -2.25
N ASN A 413 -4.22 25.99 -1.51
CA ASN A 413 -2.84 26.21 -1.92
C ASN A 413 -2.06 24.91 -2.20
N ILE A 414 -2.45 23.80 -1.58
CA ILE A 414 -1.83 22.49 -1.81
C ILE A 414 -1.99 22.00 -3.25
N LEU A 415 -3.00 22.49 -3.98
CA LEU A 415 -3.22 22.18 -5.39
C LEU A 415 -2.44 23.12 -6.34
N ASN A 416 -1.75 24.14 -5.83
CA ASN A 416 -0.83 24.97 -6.61
C ASN A 416 0.50 24.23 -6.81
N ASP A 417 0.42 23.04 -7.41
CA ASP A 417 1.55 22.21 -7.80
C ASP A 417 1.59 22.10 -9.33
N PRO A 418 2.19 23.07 -10.05
CA PRO A 418 2.22 23.06 -11.51
C PRO A 418 2.99 21.88 -12.09
N ALA A 419 3.74 21.12 -11.27
CA ALA A 419 4.44 19.93 -11.72
C ALA A 419 3.48 18.74 -11.90
N ASN A 420 2.39 18.67 -11.13
CA ASN A 420 1.46 17.53 -11.13
C ASN A 420 -0.01 17.90 -11.38
N VAL A 421 -0.37 19.19 -11.25
CA VAL A 421 -1.74 19.67 -11.32
C VAL A 421 -1.83 20.87 -12.27
N ASN A 422 -2.76 20.81 -13.21
CA ASN A 422 -3.14 21.94 -14.05
C ASN A 422 -4.56 22.38 -13.72
N ILE A 423 -4.69 23.64 -13.29
CA ILE A 423 -5.97 24.22 -12.90
C ILE A 423 -6.41 25.24 -13.94
N LYS A 424 -7.50 24.93 -14.66
CA LYS A 424 -8.19 25.87 -15.55
C LYS A 424 -9.37 26.49 -14.81
N ARG A 425 -9.45 27.82 -14.82
CA ARG A 425 -10.48 28.59 -14.11
C ARG A 425 -11.32 29.38 -15.11
N SER A 426 -12.63 29.37 -14.91
CA SER A 426 -13.60 30.29 -15.50
C SER A 426 -14.42 30.93 -14.36
N LEU A 427 -15.33 31.85 -14.69
CA LEU A 427 -16.18 32.55 -13.71
C LEU A 427 -16.92 31.59 -12.77
N ASN A 428 -17.40 30.46 -13.30
CA ASN A 428 -18.29 29.53 -12.59
C ASN A 428 -17.74 28.11 -12.48
N THR A 429 -16.55 27.84 -13.02
CA THR A 429 -16.03 26.48 -13.13
C THR A 429 -14.54 26.44 -12.86
N ILE A 430 -14.12 25.45 -12.10
CA ILE A 430 -12.72 25.07 -11.95
C ILE A 430 -12.55 23.64 -12.44
N ALA A 431 -11.64 23.44 -13.37
CA ALA A 431 -11.21 22.12 -13.81
C ALA A 431 -9.79 21.85 -13.30
N ILE A 432 -9.64 20.78 -12.53
CA ILE A 432 -8.39 20.33 -11.92
C ILE A 432 -7.97 19.06 -12.67
N GLN A 433 -6.95 19.18 -13.50
CA GLN A 433 -6.43 18.08 -14.30
C GLN A 433 -5.13 17.57 -13.68
N PHE A 434 -5.02 16.26 -13.47
CA PHE A 434 -3.80 15.64 -12.93
C PHE A 434 -2.88 15.24 -14.07
N ILE A 435 -1.68 15.82 -14.10
CA ILE A 435 -0.70 15.60 -15.15
C ILE A 435 0.36 14.64 -14.64
N GLY A 436 0.26 13.36 -15.00
CA GLY A 436 1.25 12.32 -14.66
C GLY A 436 2.58 12.39 -15.43
N ASN A 437 3.00 13.58 -15.88
CA ASN A 437 4.16 13.76 -16.79
C ASN A 437 5.46 14.18 -16.12
N ASN A 438 5.61 14.03 -14.80
CA ASN A 438 6.90 14.35 -14.22
C ASN A 438 7.97 13.35 -14.67
N LYS A 439 8.93 13.84 -15.46
CA LYS A 439 10.24 13.21 -15.70
C LYS A 439 11.14 13.33 -14.47
N LYS A 440 10.60 13.13 -13.26
CA LYS A 440 11.42 13.11 -12.03
C LYS A 440 11.64 11.66 -11.62
N PRO A 441 12.89 11.27 -11.36
CA PRO A 441 13.27 9.87 -11.31
C PRO A 441 12.74 9.18 -10.05
N VAL A 442 12.75 7.85 -10.12
CA VAL A 442 12.39 6.81 -9.15
C VAL A 442 13.25 6.87 -7.86
N GLY A 443 13.48 8.08 -7.36
CA GLY A 443 14.67 8.45 -6.59
C GLY A 443 15.70 9.16 -7.46
N ILE A 444 16.59 9.93 -6.85
CA ILE A 444 17.59 10.74 -7.56
C ILE A 444 18.99 10.15 -7.38
N LEU A 445 19.82 10.33 -8.40
CA LEU A 445 21.25 10.14 -8.29
C LEU A 445 21.94 11.49 -8.10
N PHE A 446 22.86 11.55 -7.14
CA PHE A 446 23.66 12.73 -6.87
C PHE A 446 25.14 12.36 -6.88
N GLU A 447 25.95 13.13 -7.59
CA GLU A 447 27.40 12.97 -7.56
C GLU A 447 27.99 13.76 -6.40
N ASP A 448 28.71 13.09 -5.51
CA ASP A 448 29.46 13.74 -4.41
C ASP A 448 30.80 13.05 -4.18
N TYR A 449 31.66 13.69 -3.40
CA TYR A 449 32.92 13.11 -2.95
C TYR A 449 32.71 11.84 -2.13
N THR A 450 33.57 10.85 -2.36
CA THR A 450 33.58 9.61 -1.57
C THR A 450 33.88 9.89 -0.10
N SER A 451 33.53 8.94 0.78
CA SER A 451 33.83 9.04 2.21
C SER A 451 35.33 9.22 2.47
N GLU A 452 36.17 8.48 1.73
CA GLU A 452 37.63 8.56 1.78
C GLU A 452 38.11 9.94 1.37
N THR A 453 37.51 10.50 0.31
CA THR A 453 37.82 11.85 -0.18
C THR A 453 37.45 12.90 0.85
N LYS A 454 36.29 12.80 1.48
CA LYS A 454 35.85 13.72 2.55
C LYS A 454 36.77 13.65 3.77
N HIS A 455 37.17 12.44 4.18
CA HIS A 455 38.14 12.26 5.24
C HIS A 455 39.52 12.83 4.87
N TYR A 456 39.96 12.63 3.63
CA TYR A 456 41.21 13.19 3.10
C TYR A 456 41.20 14.72 3.14
N LEU A 457 40.12 15.35 2.67
CA LEU A 457 39.92 16.80 2.65
C LEU A 457 39.74 17.40 4.05
N GLY A 458 39.27 16.64 5.03
CA GLY A 458 39.16 17.08 6.42
C GLY A 458 40.51 17.29 7.12
N SER A 459 41.61 16.75 6.57
CA SER A 459 42.95 16.86 7.14
C SER A 459 43.68 18.11 6.62
N LYS A 460 44.04 19.02 7.53
CA LYS A 460 44.85 20.22 7.23
C LYS A 460 46.16 19.87 6.49
N LYS A 461 46.80 18.75 6.85
CA LYS A 461 48.05 18.28 6.22
C LYS A 461 47.82 17.89 4.75
N ASN A 462 46.69 17.25 4.45
CA ASN A 462 46.35 16.82 3.10
C ASN A 462 45.88 18.00 2.24
N LEU A 463 45.16 18.96 2.81
CA LEU A 463 44.83 20.22 2.13
C LEU A 463 46.09 20.96 1.66
N LEU A 464 47.13 21.02 2.50
CA LEU A 464 48.41 21.62 2.11
C LEU A 464 49.10 20.88 0.95
N LYS A 465 48.98 19.54 0.89
CA LYS A 465 49.48 18.74 -0.24
C LYS A 465 48.77 19.10 -1.55
N LEU A 466 47.45 19.28 -1.51
CA LEU A 466 46.65 19.64 -2.69
C LEU A 466 47.06 21.00 -3.27
N LEU A 467 47.36 21.98 -2.40
CA LEU A 467 47.82 23.31 -2.81
C LEU A 467 49.16 23.29 -3.56
N ILE A 468 50.04 22.33 -3.27
CA ILE A 468 51.31 22.12 -3.98
C ILE A 468 51.19 21.10 -5.12
N GLY A 469 49.97 20.85 -5.61
CA GLY A 469 49.70 19.95 -6.74
C GLY A 469 49.81 18.45 -6.43
N LYS A 470 49.96 18.04 -5.17
CA LYS A 470 50.09 16.62 -4.76
C LYS A 470 48.80 16.08 -4.14
N GLY A 471 48.46 14.82 -4.43
CA GLY A 471 47.37 14.12 -3.75
C GLY A 471 45.99 14.24 -4.39
N TRP A 472 45.87 14.94 -5.53
CA TRP A 472 44.64 15.02 -6.34
C TRP A 472 44.13 13.66 -6.81
N ASN A 473 45.02 12.67 -6.93
CA ASN A 473 44.70 11.28 -7.22
C ASN A 473 43.91 10.56 -6.10
N ASN A 474 43.76 11.16 -4.91
CA ASN A 474 42.91 10.65 -3.83
C ASN A 474 41.53 11.33 -3.78
N ILE A 475 41.25 12.21 -4.74
CA ILE A 475 39.97 12.92 -4.83
C ILE A 475 39.08 12.17 -5.80
N HIS A 476 38.10 11.46 -5.25
CA HIS A 476 37.15 10.67 -6.00
C HIS A 476 35.74 11.16 -5.73
N LYS A 477 34.91 11.06 -6.77
CA LYS A 477 33.47 11.23 -6.65
C LYS A 477 32.78 9.94 -7.06
N GLN A 478 31.59 9.74 -6.51
CA GLN A 478 30.71 8.65 -6.91
C GLN A 478 29.25 9.11 -6.88
N LEU A 479 28.41 8.33 -7.55
CA LEU A 479 26.97 8.55 -7.53
C LEU A 479 26.35 7.90 -6.28
N TYR A 480 25.57 8.69 -5.56
CA TYR A 480 24.76 8.29 -4.41
C TYR A 480 23.28 8.30 -4.76
N PHE A 481 22.48 7.53 -4.03
CA PHE A 481 21.04 7.38 -4.25
C PHE A 481 20.22 7.97 -3.10
N VAL A 482 19.16 8.71 -3.44
CA VAL A 482 18.07 9.10 -2.53
C VAL A 482 16.78 8.48 -3.06
N GLY A 483 16.09 7.70 -2.23
CA GLY A 483 14.87 7.00 -2.62
C GLY A 483 13.67 7.94 -2.84
N SER A 484 12.69 7.49 -3.62
CA SER A 484 11.43 8.21 -3.86
C SER A 484 10.68 8.53 -2.55
N GLY A 485 10.67 7.61 -1.58
CA GLY A 485 10.02 7.82 -0.29
C GLY A 485 10.67 8.94 0.54
N GLU A 486 11.99 9.09 0.49
CA GLU A 486 12.65 10.25 1.12
C GLU A 486 12.31 11.55 0.39
N LEU A 487 12.29 11.54 -0.94
CA LEU A 487 11.92 12.73 -1.74
C LEU A 487 10.49 13.19 -1.46
N ASP A 488 9.57 12.27 -1.25
CA ASP A 488 8.19 12.54 -0.84
C ASP A 488 8.13 13.23 0.53
N VAL A 489 8.84 12.69 1.53
CA VAL A 489 8.94 13.32 2.86
C VAL A 489 9.55 14.72 2.74
N LEU A 490 10.60 14.89 1.94
CA LEU A 490 11.22 16.20 1.70
C LEU A 490 10.29 17.17 0.98
N TYR A 491 9.43 16.70 0.08
CA TYR A 491 8.38 17.51 -0.50
C TYR A 491 7.41 18.02 0.57
N HIS A 492 6.94 17.17 1.48
CA HIS A 492 6.14 17.61 2.64
C HIS A 492 6.89 18.62 3.50
N LEU A 493 8.18 18.38 3.78
CA LEU A 493 9.04 19.31 4.53
C LEU A 493 9.12 20.69 3.87
N SER A 494 9.23 20.75 2.53
CA SER A 494 9.28 22.01 1.77
C SER A 494 8.04 22.88 2.00
N LYS A 495 6.86 22.26 2.16
CA LYS A 495 5.58 22.97 2.34
C LYS A 495 5.34 23.47 3.76
N LEU A 496 6.11 22.99 4.75
CA LEU A 496 5.99 23.45 6.13
C LEU A 496 6.51 24.89 6.28
N PRO A 497 6.02 25.66 7.29
CA PRO A 497 6.54 27.00 7.59
C PRO A 497 8.06 27.05 7.75
N ASN A 498 8.66 28.22 7.56
CA ASN A 498 10.11 28.38 7.69
C ASN A 498 10.62 27.93 9.08
N GLY A 499 11.81 27.31 9.10
CA GLY A 499 12.47 26.79 10.30
C GLY A 499 13.73 25.98 9.98
N ARG A 500 14.62 25.84 10.97
CA ARG A 500 15.82 25.00 10.86
C ARG A 500 15.48 23.52 11.08
N VAL A 501 16.10 22.66 10.28
CA VAL A 501 15.90 21.22 10.28
C VAL A 501 17.14 20.55 10.88
N LEU A 502 16.97 19.84 11.98
CA LEU A 502 18.00 18.99 12.55
C LEU A 502 18.10 17.69 11.74
N VAL A 503 19.31 17.34 11.32
CA VAL A 503 19.64 16.07 10.68
C VAL A 503 20.81 15.43 11.42
N ASN A 504 20.85 14.11 11.45
CA ASN A 504 21.98 13.40 12.04
C ASN A 504 23.25 13.59 11.21
N SER A 505 24.39 13.58 11.89
CA SER A 505 25.73 13.66 11.27
C SER A 505 26.55 12.40 11.56
N LYS A 506 26.06 11.26 11.10
CA LYS A 506 26.70 9.96 11.28
C LYS A 506 26.88 9.29 9.93
N GLU A 507 28.12 8.89 9.66
CA GLU A 507 28.42 7.96 8.56
C GLU A 507 28.14 6.52 9.00
N CYS A 508 27.59 5.71 8.10
CA CYS A 508 27.46 4.27 8.32
C CYS A 508 28.47 3.50 7.45
N LEU A 509 29.56 3.05 8.08
CA LEU A 509 30.64 2.33 7.39
C LEU A 509 30.32 0.85 7.15
N GLN A 510 29.47 0.25 7.97
CA GLN A 510 29.14 -1.18 7.95
C GLN A 510 27.67 -1.45 7.55
N CYS A 511 26.96 -0.44 7.04
CA CYS A 511 25.61 -0.66 6.53
C CYS A 511 25.69 -1.35 5.18
N GLU A 512 24.98 -2.47 5.05
CA GLU A 512 24.68 -3.10 3.76
C GLU A 512 23.58 -2.32 3.04
N TRP A 513 23.59 -2.35 1.70
CA TRP A 513 22.52 -1.80 0.87
C TRP A 513 22.32 -2.67 -0.36
N HIS A 514 21.09 -2.76 -0.84
CA HIS A 514 20.72 -3.57 -2.00
C HIS A 514 20.35 -2.73 -3.24
N THR A 515 20.50 -1.41 -3.15
CA THR A 515 20.37 -0.50 -4.29
C THR A 515 21.62 -0.53 -5.17
N LYS A 516 21.47 -0.19 -6.45
CA LYS A 516 22.59 -0.10 -7.40
C LYS A 516 23.71 0.84 -6.92
N ASN A 517 23.33 1.94 -6.25
CA ASN A 517 24.23 2.97 -5.77
C ASN A 517 24.09 3.10 -4.25
N LYS A 518 25.18 3.45 -3.55
CA LYS A 518 25.19 3.63 -2.10
C LYS A 518 24.17 4.71 -1.67
N PRO A 519 23.32 4.45 -0.65
CA PRO A 519 22.46 5.47 -0.06
C PRO A 519 23.30 6.64 0.46
N ASP A 520 22.87 7.86 0.17
CA ASP A 520 23.62 9.07 0.49
C ASP A 520 23.73 9.31 2.02
N VAL A 521 22.67 8.96 2.75
CA VAL A 521 22.63 8.91 4.21
C VAL A 521 23.78 8.09 4.80
N PHE A 522 24.19 6.98 4.16
CA PHE A 522 25.27 6.13 4.66
C PHE A 522 26.64 6.78 4.52
N ALA A 523 26.79 7.76 3.63
CA ALA A 523 27.99 8.57 3.48
C ALA A 523 27.89 9.94 4.17
N ASN A 524 26.90 10.11 5.07
CA ASN A 524 26.62 11.35 5.77
C ASN A 524 26.42 12.56 4.81
N ILE A 525 25.83 12.31 3.64
CA ILE A 525 25.46 13.36 2.70
C ILE A 525 24.07 13.85 3.09
N ARG A 526 23.96 15.10 3.54
CA ARG A 526 22.67 15.71 3.97
C ARG A 526 22.27 16.93 3.14
N SER A 527 23.07 17.29 2.14
CA SER A 527 22.81 18.45 1.28
C SER A 527 21.48 18.31 0.52
N TYR A 528 21.05 17.09 0.22
CA TYR A 528 19.76 16.80 -0.40
C TYR A 528 18.58 17.24 0.47
N VAL A 529 18.65 17.08 1.81
CA VAL A 529 17.60 17.54 2.74
C VAL A 529 17.40 19.06 2.62
N LYS A 530 18.51 19.81 2.57
CA LYS A 530 18.46 21.26 2.35
C LYS A 530 17.87 21.61 0.98
N ARG A 531 18.32 20.90 -0.06
CA ARG A 531 17.94 21.15 -1.46
C ARG A 531 16.46 20.90 -1.73
N PHE A 532 15.94 19.76 -1.29
CA PHE A 532 14.57 19.33 -1.60
C PHE A 532 13.57 19.68 -0.49
N GLY A 533 14.02 19.78 0.76
CA GLY A 533 13.20 20.29 1.86
C GLY A 533 13.11 21.81 1.93
N GLU A 534 13.84 22.52 1.06
CA GLU A 534 13.88 23.99 0.94
C GLU A 534 14.08 24.72 2.29
N LYS A 535 14.87 24.11 3.18
CA LYS A 535 15.10 24.59 4.55
C LYS A 535 16.56 24.48 4.94
N LEU A 536 17.00 25.38 5.81
CA LEU A 536 18.34 25.31 6.38
C LEU A 536 18.47 24.08 7.28
N ILE A 537 19.55 23.32 7.09
CA ILE A 537 19.85 22.14 7.91
C ILE A 537 20.88 22.49 8.98
N VAL A 538 20.76 21.83 10.12
CA VAL A 538 21.74 21.80 11.21
C VAL A 538 22.14 20.34 11.40
N GLN A 539 23.43 20.05 11.21
CA GLN A 539 23.99 18.72 11.36
C GLN A 539 24.55 18.57 12.78
N ASP A 540 24.00 17.65 13.58
CA ASP A 540 24.46 17.40 14.95
C ASP A 540 24.26 15.91 15.31
N SER A 541 25.34 15.23 15.69
CA SER A 541 25.29 13.80 16.07
C SER A 541 25.20 13.61 17.58
N SER A 542 25.42 14.66 18.38
CA SER A 542 25.33 14.60 19.84
C SER A 542 23.87 14.45 20.27
N PHE A 543 22.95 15.15 19.61
CA PHE A 543 21.51 15.03 19.83
C PHE A 543 21.05 13.56 19.87
N PHE A 544 21.55 12.74 18.94
CA PHE A 544 21.12 11.35 18.77
C PHE A 544 21.79 10.35 19.74
N LYS A 545 22.77 10.80 20.54
CA LYS A 545 23.57 9.94 21.44
C LYS A 545 23.42 10.31 22.92
N LEU A 546 22.85 11.47 23.22
CA LEU A 546 22.75 11.96 24.57
C LEU A 546 21.71 11.17 25.37
N ASN A 547 22.12 10.72 26.55
CA ASN A 547 21.24 10.05 27.52
C ASN A 547 20.64 11.03 28.54
N ASN A 548 20.84 12.35 28.36
CA ASN A 548 20.28 13.39 29.23
C ASN A 548 19.23 14.25 28.48
N ARG A 549 17.98 14.16 28.93
CA ARG A 549 16.83 14.88 28.37
C ARG A 549 17.02 16.41 28.35
N GLN A 550 17.59 17.00 29.40
CA GLN A 550 17.76 18.45 29.48
C GLN A 550 18.79 18.95 28.47
N GLU A 551 19.84 18.18 28.20
CA GLU A 551 20.86 18.54 27.23
C GLU A 551 20.33 18.48 25.80
N VAL A 552 19.53 17.47 25.48
CA VAL A 552 18.85 17.37 24.17
C VAL A 552 17.93 18.57 23.93
N LYS A 553 17.15 18.99 24.93
CA LYS A 553 16.32 20.21 24.84
C LYS A 553 17.16 21.48 24.69
N LYS A 554 18.31 21.57 25.37
CA LYS A 554 19.24 22.69 25.20
C LYS A 554 19.76 22.78 23.76
N ILE A 555 20.04 21.66 23.11
CA ILE A 555 20.44 21.63 21.68
C ILE A 555 19.32 22.19 20.81
N ILE A 556 18.09 21.70 20.96
CA ILE A 556 16.92 22.17 20.20
C ILE A 556 16.77 23.70 20.32
N ASN A 557 16.79 24.20 21.56
CA ASN A 557 16.59 25.62 21.83
C ASN A 557 17.76 26.48 21.34
N LYS A 558 19.01 26.08 21.67
CA LYS A 558 20.23 26.82 21.30
C LYS A 558 20.39 26.92 19.78
N LEU A 559 20.10 25.84 19.06
CA LEU A 559 20.23 25.77 17.61
C LEU A 559 18.96 26.23 16.89
N GLY A 560 17.92 26.66 17.62
CA GLY A 560 16.65 27.13 17.08
C GLY A 560 16.03 26.15 16.10
N ILE A 561 16.04 24.86 16.47
CA ILE A 561 15.51 23.76 15.67
C ILE A 561 13.99 23.82 15.70
N LYS A 562 13.37 23.76 14.53
CA LYS A 562 11.91 23.69 14.39
C LYS A 562 11.45 22.31 13.92
N TYR A 563 12.28 21.63 13.14
CA TYR A 563 11.99 20.31 12.59
C TYR A 563 13.16 19.35 12.82
N ILE A 564 12.86 18.07 12.96
CA ILE A 564 13.84 16.98 12.98
C ILE A 564 13.49 16.04 11.82
N TYR A 565 14.48 15.74 10.98
CA TYR A 565 14.34 14.82 9.86
C TYR A 565 15.13 13.54 10.16
N LEU A 566 14.46 12.39 10.05
CA LEU A 566 15.01 11.07 10.36
C LEU A 566 14.89 10.16 9.13
N VAL A 567 15.93 9.40 8.82
CA VAL A 567 15.94 8.44 7.71
C VAL A 567 15.74 7.00 8.21
N LYS A 568 15.05 6.21 7.39
CA LYS A 568 14.87 4.77 7.50
C LYS A 568 15.28 4.11 6.19
N PHE A 569 16.27 3.24 6.24
CA PHE A 569 16.74 2.51 5.07
C PHE A 569 17.25 1.13 5.48
N GLU A 570 16.51 0.08 5.09
CA GLU A 570 16.81 -1.30 5.48
C GLU A 570 17.03 -1.40 7.01
N TYR A 571 18.19 -1.88 7.48
CA TYR A 571 18.51 -1.98 8.91
C TYR A 571 18.98 -0.66 9.54
N TYR A 572 19.18 0.39 8.75
CA TYR A 572 19.59 1.70 9.24
C TYR A 572 18.37 2.55 9.57
N GLU A 573 18.18 2.86 10.84
CA GLU A 573 17.09 3.71 11.30
C GLU A 573 17.59 4.79 12.25
N GLU A 574 17.22 6.03 11.98
CA GLU A 574 17.46 7.17 12.84
C GLU A 574 16.28 7.38 13.78
N LYS A 575 16.55 7.54 15.08
CA LYS A 575 15.52 7.71 16.11
C LYS A 575 15.81 8.92 16.96
N ILE A 576 14.75 9.59 17.40
CA ILE A 576 14.86 10.53 18.52
C ILE A 576 15.27 9.77 19.79
N PRO A 577 16.13 10.36 20.65
CA PRO A 577 16.70 9.67 21.83
C PRO A 577 15.70 9.47 22.99
N PHE A 578 14.57 10.16 22.98
CA PHE A 578 13.55 10.12 24.03
C PHE A 578 12.15 10.09 23.43
N SER A 579 11.14 9.82 24.27
CA SER A 579 9.74 9.85 23.84
C SER A 579 9.36 11.21 23.24
N PRO A 580 8.44 11.26 22.25
CA PRO A 580 8.01 12.53 21.66
C PRO A 580 7.49 13.54 22.68
N GLY A 581 6.72 13.07 23.67
CA GLY A 581 6.21 13.89 24.76
C GLY A 581 7.32 14.48 25.62
N ASP A 582 8.35 13.69 25.94
CA ASP A 582 9.51 14.16 26.70
C ASP A 582 10.28 15.26 25.97
N LEU A 583 10.38 15.18 24.64
CA LEU A 583 11.08 16.16 23.83
C LEU A 583 10.24 17.38 23.46
N GLY A 584 8.92 17.30 23.65
CA GLY A 584 8.00 18.33 23.15
C GLY A 584 7.98 18.37 21.63
N VAL A 585 7.98 17.20 20.99
CA VAL A 585 7.90 17.08 19.52
C VAL A 585 6.65 16.33 19.12
N GLU A 586 6.13 16.63 17.93
CA GLU A 586 5.02 15.93 17.29
C GLU A 586 5.43 15.42 15.92
N LYS A 587 5.04 14.19 15.58
CA LYS A 587 5.24 13.65 14.24
C LYS A 587 4.30 14.39 13.28
N VAL A 588 4.87 15.01 12.25
CA VAL A 588 4.11 15.74 11.22
C VAL A 588 3.81 14.85 10.04
N TYR A 589 4.78 14.04 9.64
CA TYR A 589 4.68 13.16 8.49
C TYR A 589 5.66 12.00 8.63
N SER A 590 5.30 10.82 8.11
CA SER A 590 6.15 9.64 8.10
C SER A 590 5.72 8.71 6.98
N ASN A 591 6.70 8.06 6.36
CA ASN A 591 6.48 6.91 5.50
C ASN A 591 7.52 5.82 5.82
N ALA A 592 7.67 4.86 4.92
CA ALA A 592 8.62 3.75 5.06
C ALA A 592 10.09 4.18 5.12
N ASN A 593 10.44 5.35 4.56
CA ASN A 593 11.83 5.75 4.33
C ASN A 593 12.28 6.97 5.14
N ALA A 594 11.38 7.82 5.64
CA ALA A 594 11.75 8.94 6.49
C ALA A 594 10.60 9.46 7.35
N GLU A 595 10.95 10.28 8.35
CA GLU A 595 10.03 10.96 9.25
C GLU A 595 10.37 12.44 9.42
N ILE A 596 9.32 13.26 9.63
CA ILE A 596 9.43 14.65 10.05
C ILE A 596 8.76 14.80 11.41
N TRP A 597 9.53 15.35 12.36
CA TRP A 597 9.03 15.78 13.65
C TRP A 597 9.11 17.29 13.75
N LYS A 598 8.10 17.91 14.36
CA LYS A 598 8.05 19.34 14.65
C LYS A 598 8.20 19.57 16.14
N VAL A 599 9.04 20.54 16.50
CA VAL A 599 9.19 21.02 17.88
C VAL A 599 8.01 21.92 18.22
N LYS A 600 7.39 21.68 19.39
CA LYS A 600 6.25 22.45 19.91
C LYS A 600 6.66 23.77 20.51
#